data_AF-A0A924BAE8-F1
#
_entry.id   AF-A0A924BAE8-F1
#
_cell.length_a   1.000
_cell.length_b   1.000
_cell.length_c   1.000
_cell.angle_alpha   90.00
_cell.angle_beta   90.00
_cell.angle_gamma   90.00
#
_symmetry.space_group_name_H-M   'P 1'
#
loop_
_entity.id
_entity.type
_entity.pdbx_description
1 polymer ?
#
loop_
_entity_poly.entity_id
_entity_poly.type
_entity_poly.pdbx_seq_one_letter_code
_entity_poly.pdbx_strand_id
1 'polypeptide(L)' 'DVSPRQITSIGHYAIQFDWNDGHNSGIYAFNDLRDLGERAALQSVEDV' A
#
# COMPACT_ATOMS: atom_id res chain seq x y z
N ASP A 1 7.91 4.62 -14.94
CA ASP A 1 7.89 4.01 -13.61
C ASP A 1 6.79 4.67 -12.79
N VAL A 2 5.97 3.87 -12.11
CA VAL A 2 4.83 4.38 -11.33
C VAL A 2 5.29 4.53 -9.89
N SER A 3 5.10 5.72 -9.32
CA SER A 3 5.56 6.03 -7.97
C SER A 3 4.57 6.91 -7.21
N PRO A 4 4.49 6.79 -5.87
CA PRO A 4 3.61 7.61 -5.06
C PRO A 4 4.18 9.04 -4.98
N ARG A 5 3.33 10.02 -5.23
CA ARG A 5 3.62 11.45 -5.03
C ARG A 5 3.30 11.89 -3.62
N GLN A 6 2.19 11.42 -3.06
CA GLN A 6 1.74 11.74 -1.71
C GLN A 6 1.10 10.54 -1.03
N ILE A 7 1.19 10.52 0.31
CA ILE A 7 0.52 9.55 1.18
C ILE A 7 -0.24 10.34 2.24
N THR A 8 -1.54 10.06 2.38
CA THR A 8 -2.42 10.76 3.32
C THR A 8 -3.11 9.77 4.25
N SER A 9 -3.17 10.09 5.55
CA SER A 9 -3.96 9.31 6.51
C SER A 9 -5.45 9.56 6.32
N ILE A 10 -6.23 8.49 6.25
CA ILE A 10 -7.69 8.54 6.17
C ILE A 10 -8.24 8.08 7.52
N GLY A 11 -8.65 9.08 8.33
CA GLY A 11 -9.02 8.84 9.72
C GLY A 11 -7.91 8.09 10.46
N HIS A 12 -8.32 7.09 11.24
CA HIS A 12 -7.42 6.21 12.01
C HIS A 12 -7.40 4.76 11.48
N TYR A 13 -7.81 4.51 10.23
CA TYR A 13 -8.00 3.16 9.72
C TYR A 13 -7.34 2.84 8.38
N ALA A 14 -6.90 3.85 7.62
CA ALA A 14 -6.39 3.67 6.27
C ALA A 14 -5.41 4.76 5.83
N ILE A 15 -4.74 4.52 4.70
CA ILE A 15 -4.00 5.52 3.93
C ILE A 15 -4.49 5.59 2.49
N GLN A 16 -4.32 6.74 1.85
CA GLN A 16 -4.57 6.96 0.42
C GLN A 16 -3.28 7.41 -0.25
N PHE A 17 -3.07 6.96 -1.49
CA PHE A 17 -1.95 7.38 -2.33
C PHE A 17 -2.43 8.28 -3.47
N ASP A 18 -1.66 9.31 -3.76
CA ASP A 18 -1.69 10.00 -5.06
C ASP A 18 -0.51 9.50 -5.90
N TRP A 19 -0.78 8.90 -7.04
CA TRP A 19 0.21 8.29 -7.93
C TRP A 19 0.64 9.26 -9.03
N ASN A 20 1.88 9.16 -9.51
CA ASN A 20 2.42 10.02 -10.56
C ASN A 20 1.75 9.85 -11.94
N ASP A 21 0.98 8.78 -12.13
CA ASP A 21 0.24 8.48 -13.36
C ASP A 21 -1.21 9.01 -13.35
N GLY A 22 -1.60 9.73 -12.29
CA GLY A 22 -2.91 10.36 -12.15
C GLY A 22 -3.94 9.56 -11.36
N HIS A 23 -3.63 8.34 -10.92
CA HIS A 23 -4.52 7.60 -10.01
C HIS A 23 -4.48 8.17 -8.60
N ASN A 24 -5.64 8.35 -7.97
CA ASN A 24 -5.72 8.86 -6.60
C ASN A 24 -6.96 8.38 -5.83
N SER A 25 -7.71 7.39 -6.32
CA SER A 25 -8.99 6.96 -5.69
C SER A 25 -8.84 5.86 -4.65
N GLY A 26 -7.67 5.22 -4.56
CA GLY A 26 -7.47 4.05 -3.69
C GLY A 26 -7.32 4.42 -2.21
N ILE A 27 -8.15 3.82 -1.35
CA ILE A 27 -8.03 3.85 0.11
C ILE A 27 -7.63 2.45 0.58
N TYR A 28 -6.56 2.36 1.34
CA TYR A 28 -5.93 1.10 1.74
C TYR A 28 -5.98 1.00 3.26
N ALA A 29 -6.82 0.10 3.78
CA ALA A 29 -6.95 -0.09 5.22
C ALA A 29 -5.67 -0.71 5.81
N PHE A 30 -5.37 -0.38 7.07
CA PHE A 30 -4.16 -0.88 7.72
C PHE A 30 -4.13 -2.41 7.85
N ASN A 31 -5.29 -3.04 8.01
CA ASN A 31 -5.38 -4.50 8.04
C ASN A 31 -4.99 -5.11 6.68
N ASP A 32 -5.53 -4.59 5.58
CA ASP A 32 -5.21 -5.09 4.24
C ASP A 32 -3.73 -4.91 3.89
N LEU A 33 -3.15 -3.77 4.27
CA LEU A 33 -1.72 -3.50 4.06
C LEU A 33 -0.82 -4.42 4.90
N ARG A 34 -1.23 -4.75 6.12
CA ARG A 34 -0.52 -5.70 6.97
C ARG A 34 -0.58 -7.11 6.38
N ASP A 35 -1.76 -7.57 5.99
CA ASP A 35 -1.94 -8.87 5.34
C ASP A 35 -1.11 -8.98 4.05
N LEU A 36 -1.04 -7.90 3.27
CA LEU A 36 -0.18 -7.82 2.08
C LEU A 36 1.31 -7.91 2.45
N GLY A 37 1.74 -7.18 3.48
CA GLY A 37 3.11 -7.22 3.97
C GLY A 37 3.52 -8.61 4.48
N GLU A 38 2.63 -9.30 5.20
CA GLU A 38 2.86 -10.66 5.67
C GLU A 38 3.02 -11.64 4.50
N ARG A 39 2.18 -11.55 3.46
CA ARG A 39 2.30 -12.37 2.25
C ARG A 39 3.60 -12.08 1.49
N ALA A 40 3.97 -10.81 1.35
CA ALA A 40 5.22 -10.42 0.70
C ALA A 40 6.45 -10.94 1.46
N ALA A 41 6.41 -10.91 2.80
CA ALA A 41 7.46 -11.46 3.64
C ALA A 41 7.58 -12.99 3.49
N LEU A 42 6.45 -13.71 3.43
CA LEU A 42 6.45 -15.16 3.20
C LEU A 42 7.06 -15.54 1.85
N GLN A 43 6.68 -14.82 0.79
CA GLN A 43 7.22 -15.06 -0.55
C GLN A 43 8.74 -14.88 -0.61
N SER A 44 9.29 -13.91 0.13
CA SER A 44 10.75 -13.71 0.21
C SER A 44 11.52 -14.83 0.94
N VAL A 45 10.83 -15.69 1.69
CA VAL A 45 11.42 -16.86 2.38
C VAL A 45 11.40 -18.11 1.48
N GLU A 46 10.52 -18.15 0.48
CA GLU A 46 10.42 -19.27 -0.46
C GLU A 46 11.42 -19.14 -1.63
N ASP A 47 11.89 -17.92 -1.91
CA ASP A 47 12.86 -17.61 -2.97
C ASP A 47 14.34 -17.72 -2.51
N VAL A 48 14.63 -18.23 -1.30
CA VAL A 48 16.00 -18.44 -0.76
C VAL A 48 16.40 -19.92 -0.67
#